data_AF-A0AAP0PFU2-F1
#
_entry.id   AF-A0AAP0PFU2-F1
#
_cell.length_a   1.000
_cell.length_b   1.000
_cell.length_c   1.000
_cell.angle_alpha   90.00
_cell.angle_beta   90.00
_cell.angle_gamma   90.00
#
_symmetry.space_group_name_H-M   'P 1'
#
loop_
_entity.id
_entity.type
_entity.pdbx_description
1 polymer ?
#
loop_
_entity_poly.entity_id
_entity_poly.type
_entity_poly.pdbx_seq_one_letter_code
_entity_poly.pdbx_strand_id
1 'polypeptide(L)'
;MSNGPFILNLDCDHYIYNSLALREGMCFMLDRGGDRICYVQFPQRFEGIDPNDRYANHNTVFFDISMRALDGLQGPMYVGTGCIFRRIALYGFSPPRATEHHGWFGTSKIKLSLRKPKATKKDVNEAALPPTISINQNGEDDDDSPNRFGASTYLVSSIPVAEYQGRLIQELQGKRSQGRPAGSLAVPREPLDAATVAEAISVITCTYEEKSEWGRRVGWIYGSVTEDVVTGYRMHNRGWRSVYCVTKRDAFRGTAPINLTDRLHQVLRWATGSVEIFFSQNNALFASPRMKFLQRLAYFNVGMYPFTSIFIIAYSILPALSLFTGKFIVQSLSVTFLVLLLIISTTLCLLAILEIKWSGITLHDWWRNEQFWLIGGTSAHPAAVLQGLLKVIARVDISFTLTSKSSATPDDGDDEFADLYQVKWSFLMVPPLTIIMLNLIGIAVSIARTMYTPFPQWSKLIGGVFFSFWVLSHLYPFAKGLMGRRGKIPTIVYVWSGLLSIVISLLWVYISPPSPTQDYMHFLFS
;
A
#
# COMPACT_ATOMS: atom_id res chain seq x y z
N MET A 1 19.88 28.01 -8.91
CA MET A 1 19.06 26.84 -8.51
C MET A 1 18.53 27.06 -7.10
N SER A 2 17.47 26.37 -6.65
CA SER A 2 16.91 26.57 -5.29
C SER A 2 17.29 25.45 -4.32
N ASN A 3 17.81 25.78 -3.14
CA ASN A 3 18.19 24.82 -2.10
C ASN A 3 17.16 24.74 -0.95
N GLY A 4 15.88 24.54 -1.30
CA GLY A 4 14.79 24.59 -0.31
C GLY A 4 14.88 23.47 0.73
N PRO A 5 14.70 23.74 2.05
CA PRO A 5 14.83 22.74 3.11
C PRO A 5 13.72 21.67 3.12
N PHE A 6 12.60 21.95 2.46
CA PHE A 6 11.46 21.05 2.30
C PHE A 6 11.18 20.84 0.81
N ILE A 7 10.76 19.63 0.45
CA ILE A 7 10.52 19.19 -0.93
C ILE A 7 9.10 18.63 -1.01
N LEU A 8 8.26 19.17 -1.88
CA LEU A 8 6.96 18.57 -2.19
C LEU A 8 7.12 17.60 -3.36
N ASN A 9 6.70 16.35 -3.19
CA ASN A 9 6.56 15.42 -4.31
C ASN A 9 5.12 15.39 -4.83
N LEU A 10 4.96 15.43 -6.15
CA LEU A 10 3.69 15.33 -6.86
C LEU A 10 3.85 14.58 -8.18
N ASP A 11 2.93 13.67 -8.42
CA ASP A 11 2.77 13.00 -9.71
C ASP A 11 2.06 13.92 -10.72
N CYS A 12 2.31 13.71 -12.02
CA CYS A 12 1.74 14.52 -13.10
C CYS A 12 0.20 14.49 -13.18
N ASP A 13 -0.41 13.45 -12.63
CA ASP A 13 -1.85 13.25 -12.57
C ASP A 13 -2.49 13.80 -11.30
N HIS A 14 -1.70 14.44 -10.42
CA HIS A 14 -2.16 15.09 -9.20
C HIS A 14 -1.86 16.59 -9.21
N TYR A 15 -2.81 17.38 -8.74
CA TYR A 15 -2.67 18.83 -8.65
C TYR A 15 -3.07 19.35 -7.25
N ILE A 16 -2.57 20.55 -6.91
CA ILE A 16 -2.93 21.24 -5.67
C ILE A 16 -4.36 21.76 -5.81
N TYR A 17 -5.29 21.17 -5.06
CA TYR A 17 -6.69 21.58 -5.06
C TYR A 17 -6.95 22.73 -4.07
N ASN A 18 -6.20 22.77 -2.96
CA ASN A 18 -6.32 23.82 -1.95
C ASN A 18 -4.99 24.55 -1.77
N SER A 19 -4.96 25.86 -2.04
CA SER A 19 -3.77 26.70 -1.91
C SER A 19 -3.21 26.79 -0.48
N LEU A 20 -4.00 26.39 0.54
CA LEU A 20 -3.55 26.32 1.94
C LEU A 20 -2.78 25.03 2.27
N ALA A 21 -2.76 24.02 1.39
CA ALA A 21 -2.14 22.72 1.65
C ALA A 21 -0.67 22.85 2.10
N LEU A 22 0.11 23.70 1.42
CA LEU A 22 1.51 23.93 1.78
C LEU A 22 1.64 24.57 3.16
N ARG A 23 0.79 25.56 3.47
CA ARG A 23 0.79 26.23 4.77
C ARG A 23 0.48 25.23 5.88
N GLU A 24 -0.52 24.38 5.69
CA GLU A 24 -0.95 23.37 6.67
C GLU A 24 0.14 22.32 6.92
N GLY A 25 0.79 21.82 5.87
CA GLY A 25 1.91 20.89 6.03
C GLY A 25 3.12 21.54 6.71
N MET A 26 3.40 22.81 6.39
CA MET A 26 4.48 23.56 7.04
C MET A 26 4.21 23.84 8.52
N CYS A 27 2.94 23.97 8.95
CA CYS A 27 2.60 24.08 10.37
C CYS A 27 3.18 22.91 11.17
N PHE A 28 3.00 21.66 10.71
CA PHE A 28 3.57 20.49 11.39
C PHE A 28 5.11 20.48 11.37
N MET A 29 5.70 20.80 10.22
CA MET A 29 7.15 20.79 10.06
C MET A 29 7.88 21.84 10.92
N LEU A 30 7.19 22.94 11.25
CA LEU A 30 7.74 24.10 11.97
C LEU A 30 7.23 24.23 13.42
N ASP A 31 6.30 23.37 13.86
CA ASP A 31 5.81 23.37 15.24
C ASP A 31 6.78 22.66 16.20
N ARG A 32 6.53 22.80 17.51
CA ARG A 32 7.29 22.17 18.58
C ARG A 32 7.29 20.65 18.42
N GLY A 33 8.46 20.08 18.15
CA GLY A 33 8.61 18.65 17.91
C GLY A 33 8.62 18.25 16.44
N GLY A 34 8.40 19.21 15.53
CA GLY A 34 8.51 19.05 14.07
C GLY A 34 9.92 18.73 13.59
N ASP A 35 10.95 18.94 14.43
CA ASP A 35 12.34 18.54 14.20
C ASP A 35 12.53 17.04 14.00
N ARG A 36 11.56 16.23 14.46
CA ARG A 36 11.54 14.76 14.30
C ARG A 36 10.65 14.29 13.15
N ILE A 37 10.02 15.22 12.42
CA ILE A 37 9.16 14.90 11.28
C ILE A 37 10.01 14.84 10.01
N CYS A 38 9.99 13.68 9.34
CA CYS A 38 10.66 13.49 8.05
C CYS A 38 9.76 13.85 6.87
N TYR A 39 8.46 13.60 6.96
CA TYR A 39 7.50 14.01 5.95
C TYR A 39 6.08 14.19 6.50
N VAL A 40 5.30 15.01 5.80
CA VAL A 40 3.85 15.16 6.00
C VAL A 40 3.15 14.59 4.77
N GLN A 41 2.37 13.53 4.97
CA GLN A 41 1.60 12.85 3.93
C GLN A 41 0.16 13.39 3.94
N PHE A 42 -0.34 13.75 2.77
CA PHE A 42 -1.75 14.12 2.58
C PHE A 42 -2.55 12.93 2.00
N PRO A 43 -3.86 12.83 2.27
CA PRO A 43 -4.73 11.87 1.60
C PRO A 43 -4.73 12.08 0.08
N GLN A 44 -4.64 11.00 -0.69
CA GLN A 44 -4.90 11.06 -2.12
C GLN A 44 -6.41 11.00 -2.33
N ARG A 45 -6.92 11.94 -3.12
CA ARG A 45 -8.33 12.04 -3.50
C ARG A 45 -8.42 12.06 -5.01
N PHE A 46 -9.44 11.40 -5.53
CA PHE A 46 -9.56 11.18 -6.97
C PHE A 46 -10.84 11.80 -7.51
N GLU A 47 -10.77 12.31 -8.72
CA GLU A 47 -11.91 12.81 -9.49
C GLU A 47 -12.22 11.86 -10.66
N GLY A 48 -13.41 11.99 -11.26
CA GLY A 48 -13.83 11.17 -12.40
C GLY A 48 -14.14 9.71 -12.04
N ILE A 49 -14.47 9.42 -10.77
CA ILE A 49 -14.88 8.09 -10.33
C ILE A 49 -16.39 7.91 -10.57
N ASP A 50 -16.78 6.72 -11.03
CA ASP A 50 -18.18 6.31 -11.16
C ASP A 50 -18.96 6.54 -9.84
N PRO A 51 -20.20 7.07 -9.87
CA PRO A 51 -20.99 7.33 -8.66
C PRO A 51 -21.18 6.12 -7.74
N ASN A 52 -21.09 4.89 -8.26
CA ASN A 52 -21.20 3.65 -7.48
C ASN A 52 -19.85 3.08 -7.02
N ASP A 53 -18.75 3.75 -7.35
CA ASP A 53 -17.36 3.34 -7.11
C ASP A 53 -17.14 1.82 -7.19
N ARG A 54 -17.50 1.25 -8.35
CA ARG A 54 -17.55 -0.22 -8.53
C ARG A 54 -16.23 -0.92 -8.20
N TYR A 55 -15.11 -0.24 -8.41
CA TYR A 55 -13.76 -0.78 -8.23
C TYR A 55 -13.04 -0.23 -7.00
N ALA A 56 -13.78 0.41 -6.08
CA ALA A 56 -13.25 0.98 -4.84
C ALA A 56 -12.01 1.88 -5.08
N ASN A 57 -12.08 2.71 -6.11
CA ASN A 57 -10.98 3.58 -6.55
C ASN A 57 -10.73 4.72 -5.56
N HIS A 58 -11.73 5.17 -4.79
CA HIS A 58 -11.49 6.17 -3.74
C HIS A 58 -10.60 5.62 -2.62
N ASN A 59 -10.55 4.30 -2.43
CA ASN A 59 -9.73 3.62 -1.43
C ASN A 59 -9.85 4.25 -0.02
N THR A 60 -11.07 4.63 0.36
CA THR A 60 -11.39 5.39 1.59
C THR A 60 -11.01 4.63 2.84
N VAL A 61 -11.15 3.30 2.88
CA VAL A 61 -10.72 2.49 4.04
C VAL A 61 -9.22 2.68 4.28
N PHE A 62 -8.38 2.60 3.24
CA PHE A 62 -6.95 2.80 3.42
C PHE A 62 -6.61 4.22 3.89
N PHE A 63 -7.16 5.25 3.24
CA PHE A 63 -6.79 6.64 3.54
C PHE A 63 -7.45 7.20 4.81
N ASP A 64 -8.69 6.83 5.11
CA ASP A 64 -9.47 7.41 6.21
C ASP A 64 -9.57 6.53 7.46
N ILE A 65 -9.19 5.24 7.37
CA ILE A 65 -9.07 4.36 8.52
C ILE A 65 -7.59 4.05 8.78
N SER A 66 -6.96 3.28 7.89
CA SER A 66 -5.63 2.72 8.14
C SER A 66 -4.55 3.79 8.32
N MET A 67 -4.47 4.77 7.41
CA MET A 67 -3.45 5.82 7.47
C MET A 67 -3.62 6.75 8.68
N ARG A 68 -4.87 7.03 9.08
CA ARG A 68 -5.16 7.78 10.31
C ARG A 68 -4.77 7.00 11.56
N ALA A 69 -5.02 5.70 11.59
CA ALA A 69 -4.62 4.84 12.72
C ALA A 69 -3.09 4.77 12.87
N LEU A 70 -2.35 4.70 11.76
CA LEU A 70 -0.88 4.70 11.76
C LEU A 70 -0.28 6.03 12.24
N ASP A 71 -0.99 7.15 12.04
CA ASP A 71 -0.57 8.46 12.53
C ASP A 71 -0.46 8.50 14.06
N GLY A 72 -1.31 7.76 14.77
CA GLY A 72 -1.24 7.58 16.22
C GLY A 72 -0.01 6.81 16.70
N LEU A 73 0.68 6.09 15.82
CA LEU A 73 1.89 5.32 16.12
C LEU A 73 3.14 6.14 15.82
N GLN A 74 3.82 5.87 14.70
CA GLN A 74 5.02 6.58 14.27
C GLN A 74 4.74 7.53 13.09
N GLY A 75 3.57 7.39 12.45
CA GLY A 75 3.14 8.17 11.31
C GLY A 75 2.68 7.29 10.14
N PRO A 76 2.01 7.88 9.14
CA PRO A 76 1.61 7.20 7.91
C PRO A 76 2.82 6.75 7.09
N MET A 77 2.59 5.80 6.18
CA MET A 77 3.58 5.40 5.18
C MET A 77 3.64 6.43 4.05
N TYR A 78 4.74 6.48 3.30
CA TYR A 78 4.81 7.27 2.08
C TYR A 78 4.16 6.49 0.93
N VAL A 79 3.30 7.16 0.16
CA VAL A 79 2.43 6.53 -0.87
C VAL A 79 2.60 7.15 -2.27
N GLY A 80 3.75 7.77 -2.53
CA GLY A 80 4.14 8.20 -3.88
C GLY A 80 3.85 9.67 -4.22
N THR A 81 2.78 10.29 -3.71
CA THR A 81 2.41 11.67 -4.10
C THR A 81 1.79 12.45 -2.94
N GLY A 82 1.71 13.79 -3.08
CA GLY A 82 1.09 14.68 -2.09
C GLY A 82 1.82 14.65 -0.75
N CYS A 83 3.15 14.69 -0.78
CA CYS A 83 3.98 14.50 0.40
C CYS A 83 5.06 15.58 0.50
N ILE A 84 5.14 16.26 1.65
CA ILE A 84 6.16 17.28 1.94
C ILE A 84 7.27 16.64 2.76
N PHE A 85 8.44 16.45 2.16
CA PHE A 85 9.63 15.89 2.78
C PHE A 85 10.54 16.95 3.39
N ARG A 86 11.18 16.60 4.51
CA ARG A 86 12.36 17.29 5.02
C ARG A 86 13.58 16.79 4.25
N ARG A 87 14.29 17.69 3.56
CA ARG A 87 15.41 17.35 2.66
C ARG A 87 16.48 16.50 3.35
N ILE A 88 16.90 16.87 4.56
CA ILE A 88 17.96 16.13 5.27
C ILE A 88 17.55 14.69 5.63
N ALA A 89 16.26 14.44 5.86
CA ALA A 89 15.78 13.11 6.16
C ALA A 89 15.83 12.24 4.89
N LEU A 90 15.53 12.84 3.72
CA LEU A 90 15.67 12.21 2.41
C LEU A 90 17.15 11.94 2.07
N TYR A 91 18.07 12.81 2.51
CA TYR A 91 19.51 12.57 2.39
C TYR A 91 20.05 11.48 3.34
N GLY A 92 19.18 10.85 4.11
CA GLY A 92 19.51 9.71 4.95
C GLY A 92 20.14 10.08 6.29
N PHE A 93 20.10 11.35 6.71
CA PHE A 93 20.53 11.74 8.05
C PHE A 93 19.54 11.26 9.12
N SER A 94 20.06 10.92 10.29
CA SER A 94 19.26 10.57 11.47
C SER A 94 18.54 11.80 12.06
N PRO A 95 17.38 11.63 12.72
CA PRO A 95 16.72 12.73 13.41
C PRO A 95 17.59 13.27 14.56
N PRO A 96 17.46 14.54 14.95
CA PRO A 96 18.25 15.12 16.05
C PRO A 96 18.05 14.38 17.38
N ARG A 97 16.87 13.77 17.54
CA ARG A 97 16.47 12.98 18.71
C ARG A 97 15.73 11.74 18.23
N ALA A 98 16.15 10.58 18.73
CA ALA A 98 15.51 9.30 18.47
C ALA A 98 15.08 8.64 19.80
N THR A 99 14.25 7.62 19.71
CA THR A 99 13.89 6.77 20.85
C THR A 99 14.01 5.33 20.43
N GLU A 100 14.77 4.55 21.19
CA GLU A 100 14.91 3.12 20.99
C GLU A 100 14.00 2.36 21.94
N HIS A 101 13.29 1.40 21.37
CA HIS A 101 12.28 0.58 22.00
C HIS A 101 12.83 -0.84 22.21
N HIS A 102 12.97 -1.23 23.48
CA HIS A 102 13.53 -2.51 23.91
C HIS A 102 12.51 -3.28 24.76
N GLY A 103 12.80 -4.57 24.98
CA GLY A 103 11.93 -5.46 25.73
C GLY A 103 10.69 -5.90 24.94
N TRP A 104 9.87 -6.74 25.58
CA TRP A 104 8.66 -7.28 24.96
C TRP A 104 7.73 -6.12 24.56
N PHE A 105 7.29 -6.08 23.29
CA PHE A 105 6.45 -5.03 22.70
C PHE A 105 6.97 -3.58 22.84
N GLY A 106 8.27 -3.37 23.11
CA GLY A 106 8.87 -2.03 23.24
C GLY A 106 8.53 -1.31 24.56
N THR A 107 8.38 -2.08 25.64
CA THR A 107 8.07 -1.62 27.00
C THR A 107 9.15 -0.69 27.58
N SER A 108 10.42 -0.96 27.30
CA SER A 108 11.55 -0.13 27.73
C SER A 108 11.93 0.88 26.66
N LYS A 109 12.15 2.14 27.06
CA LYS A 109 12.44 3.25 26.12
C LYS A 109 13.75 3.94 26.49
N ILE A 110 14.68 3.99 25.56
CA ILE A 110 15.94 4.74 25.69
C ILE A 110 15.85 5.95 24.77
N LYS A 111 15.96 7.15 25.34
CA LYS A 111 15.97 8.39 24.56
C LYS A 111 17.40 8.70 24.14
N LEU A 112 17.61 8.84 22.84
CA LEU A 112 18.92 9.18 22.28
C LEU A 112 18.90 10.60 21.76
N SER A 113 19.87 11.40 22.21
CA SER A 113 20.24 12.64 21.53
C SER A 113 21.33 12.29 20.52
N LEU A 114 20.97 12.29 19.25
CA LEU A 114 21.90 11.97 18.15
C LEU A 114 22.67 13.22 17.68
N ARG A 115 22.40 14.37 18.32
CA ARG A 115 23.04 15.65 18.03
C ARG A 115 23.97 16.04 19.17
N LYS A 116 25.28 16.11 18.92
CA LYS A 116 26.27 16.67 19.87
C LYS A 116 26.65 18.12 19.47
N PRO A 117 26.72 19.08 20.41
CA PRO A 117 27.27 20.40 20.12
C PRO A 117 28.79 20.32 19.97
N LYS A 118 29.34 20.90 18.89
CA LYS A 118 30.79 21.13 18.76
C LYS A 118 31.17 22.31 19.66
N ALA A 119 32.04 22.10 20.63
CA ALA A 119 32.67 23.20 21.35
C ALA A 119 33.77 23.80 20.46
N THR A 120 33.46 24.84 19.70
CA THR A 120 34.50 25.63 19.01
C THR A 120 35.20 26.53 20.02
N LYS A 121 36.53 26.35 20.16
CA LYS A 121 37.40 27.35 20.79
C LYS A 121 37.18 28.69 20.06
N LYS A 122 37.02 29.76 20.84
CA LYS A 122 37.00 31.14 20.34
C LYS A 122 38.31 31.39 19.59
N ASP A 123 38.22 31.72 18.31
CA ASP A 123 39.03 32.79 17.75
C ASP A 123 38.11 33.74 16.99
N VAL A 124 38.33 35.02 17.28
CA VAL A 124 37.49 36.14 16.89
C VAL A 124 38.07 36.70 15.60
N ASN A 125 37.34 36.54 14.48
CA ASN A 125 37.27 37.39 13.29
C ASN A 125 37.08 36.56 12.02
N GLU A 126 35.84 36.13 11.77
CA GLU A 126 35.34 35.90 10.41
C GLU A 126 33.81 36.04 10.46
N ALA A 127 33.33 37.23 10.12
CA ALA A 127 31.92 37.50 9.88
C ALA A 127 31.61 37.06 8.45
N ALA A 128 30.89 35.94 8.25
CA ALA A 128 29.97 35.67 7.12
C ALA A 128 29.51 34.20 6.95
N LEU A 129 29.65 33.30 7.93
CA LEU A 129 29.06 31.95 7.83
C LEU A 129 28.26 31.62 9.11
N PRO A 130 27.00 31.17 9.01
CA PRO A 130 26.29 30.67 10.19
C PRO A 130 27.08 29.48 10.75
N PRO A 131 27.20 29.34 12.09
CA PRO A 131 27.99 28.28 12.70
C PRO A 131 27.49 26.92 12.22
N THR A 132 28.26 26.34 11.29
CA THR A 132 28.07 25.02 10.72
C THR A 132 28.43 24.01 11.79
N ILE A 133 27.43 23.29 12.28
CA ILE A 133 27.68 22.09 13.06
C ILE A 133 28.05 21.01 12.04
N SER A 134 29.30 20.54 12.08
CA SER A 134 29.64 19.26 11.47
C SER A 134 28.73 18.22 12.10
N ILE A 135 27.90 17.57 11.29
CA ILE A 135 27.24 16.33 11.68
C ILE A 135 28.40 15.35 11.92
N ASN A 136 28.85 15.20 13.17
CA ASN A 136 29.77 14.12 13.51
C ASN A 136 28.94 12.85 13.52
N GLN A 137 29.21 12.08 12.47
CA GLN A 137 28.59 10.85 12.00
C GLN A 137 28.98 9.65 12.89
N ASN A 138 28.74 9.75 14.20
CA ASN A 138 29.17 8.70 15.15
C ASN A 138 27.96 7.92 15.69
N GLY A 139 27.02 7.57 14.81
CA GLY A 139 26.23 6.36 14.97
C GLY A 139 26.80 5.32 14.04
N GLU A 140 26.94 4.07 14.47
CA GLU A 140 27.50 2.95 13.69
C GLU A 140 26.81 2.71 12.32
N ASP A 141 25.71 3.43 12.02
CA ASP A 141 24.96 3.39 10.76
C ASP A 141 25.24 4.55 9.78
N ASP A 142 25.93 5.62 10.20
CA ASP A 142 26.28 6.78 9.35
C ASP A 142 27.77 6.67 8.97
N ASP A 143 28.09 5.73 8.08
CA ASP A 143 29.43 5.51 7.52
C ASP A 143 29.87 6.74 6.69
N ASP A 144 31.04 7.30 7.00
CA ASP A 144 31.62 8.51 6.40
C ASP A 144 32.25 8.18 5.04
N SER A 145 31.45 7.60 4.14
CA SER A 145 31.93 7.23 2.82
C SER A 145 32.26 8.51 2.04
N PRO A 146 33.50 8.69 1.55
CA PRO A 146 33.97 9.95 0.99
C PRO A 146 33.19 10.41 -0.25
N ASN A 147 32.39 9.52 -0.85
CA ASN A 147 31.57 9.77 -2.04
C ASN A 147 30.06 9.57 -1.80
N ARG A 148 29.57 9.61 -0.55
CA ARG A 148 28.14 9.39 -0.21
C ARG A 148 27.16 10.13 -1.15
N PHE A 149 27.45 11.39 -1.45
CA PHE A 149 26.62 12.27 -2.30
C PHE A 149 27.14 12.45 -3.73
N GLY A 150 28.20 11.74 -4.12
CA GLY A 150 28.92 11.93 -5.38
C GLY A 150 30.04 12.98 -5.27
N ALA A 151 30.60 13.37 -6.42
CA ALA A 151 31.81 14.20 -6.50
C ALA A 151 31.56 15.73 -6.41
N SER A 152 30.29 16.18 -6.41
CA SER A 152 29.95 17.61 -6.42
C SER A 152 30.21 18.28 -5.07
N THR A 153 31.23 19.13 -4.99
CA THR A 153 31.51 19.95 -3.81
C THR A 153 30.44 21.03 -3.58
N TYR A 154 29.83 21.54 -4.66
CA TYR A 154 28.70 22.47 -4.58
C TYR A 154 27.47 21.81 -3.96
N LEU A 155 27.11 20.60 -4.37
CA LEU A 155 25.99 19.87 -3.77
C LEU A 155 26.27 19.60 -2.29
N VAL A 156 27.45 19.06 -1.96
CA VAL A 156 27.83 18.73 -0.58
C VAL A 156 27.84 19.97 0.32
N SER A 157 28.41 21.08 -0.14
CA SER A 157 28.43 22.35 0.61
C SER A 157 27.05 22.99 0.78
N SER A 158 26.09 22.66 -0.09
CA SER A 158 24.70 23.13 0.03
C SER A 158 23.91 22.41 1.13
N ILE A 159 24.30 21.19 1.53
CA ILE A 159 23.56 20.36 2.49
C ILE A 159 23.44 21.03 3.88
N PRO A 160 24.53 21.52 4.51
CA PRO A 160 24.44 22.21 5.80
C PRO A 160 23.58 23.49 5.75
N VAL A 161 23.55 24.17 4.59
CA VAL A 161 22.73 25.37 4.39
C VAL A 161 21.24 25.02 4.44
N ALA A 162 20.83 23.98 3.70
CA ALA A 162 19.44 23.51 3.73
C ALA A 162 19.04 22.97 5.10
N GLU A 163 19.95 22.25 5.77
CA GLU A 163 19.73 21.78 7.15
C GLU A 163 19.45 22.94 8.10
N TYR A 164 20.30 23.97 8.08
CA TYR A 164 20.15 25.15 8.92
C TYR A 164 18.84 25.90 8.63
N GLN A 165 18.48 26.06 7.36
CA GLN A 165 17.23 26.70 6.94
C GLN A 165 15.98 25.90 7.35
N GLY A 166 16.09 24.58 7.46
CA GLY A 166 15.01 23.67 7.89
C GLY A 166 14.84 23.52 9.40
N ARG A 167 15.76 24.03 10.23
CA ARG A 167 15.69 23.95 11.70
C ARG A 167 14.52 24.75 12.28
N LEU A 168 14.04 24.32 13.45
CA LEU A 168 13.05 25.09 14.22
C LEU A 168 13.71 26.32 14.86
N ILE A 169 12.97 27.42 15.00
CA ILE A 169 13.48 28.65 15.65
C ILE A 169 13.90 28.37 17.10
N GLN A 170 13.16 27.52 17.82
CA GLN A 170 13.46 27.20 19.22
C GLN A 170 14.77 26.42 19.38
N GLU A 171 15.21 25.68 18.35
CA GLU A 171 16.49 24.95 18.39
C GLU A 171 17.71 25.85 18.19
N LEU A 172 17.50 27.10 17.79
CA LEU A 172 18.56 28.07 17.52
C LEU A 172 18.82 29.00 18.71
N GLN A 173 18.25 28.68 19.88
CA GLN A 173 18.47 29.42 21.13
C GLN A 173 19.94 29.28 21.58
N GLY A 174 20.72 30.35 21.38
CA GLY A 174 22.07 30.49 21.91
C GLY A 174 22.10 31.33 23.19
N LYS A 175 23.24 31.35 23.91
CA LYS A 175 23.44 32.13 25.16
C LYS A 175 23.17 33.65 25.04
N ARG A 176 23.02 34.22 23.84
CA ARG A 176 22.86 35.67 23.60
C ARG A 176 21.81 36.06 22.54
N SER A 177 21.10 35.11 21.93
CA SER A 177 20.12 35.40 20.87
C SER A 177 18.94 34.42 20.94
N GLN A 178 17.72 34.95 21.05
CA GLN A 178 16.48 34.19 20.96
C GLN A 178 16.04 34.06 19.50
N GLY A 179 16.68 33.15 18.75
CA GLY A 179 16.22 32.77 17.42
C GLY A 179 17.21 33.05 16.28
N ARG A 180 16.69 32.98 15.05
CA ARG A 180 17.45 33.23 13.82
C ARG A 180 17.86 34.71 13.74
N PRO A 181 19.10 35.03 13.34
CA PRO A 181 19.45 36.39 12.98
C PRO A 181 18.45 36.94 11.95
N ALA A 182 18.05 38.22 12.11
CA ALA A 182 17.15 38.87 11.17
C ALA A 182 17.72 38.76 9.74
N GLY A 183 16.87 38.40 8.77
CA GLY A 183 17.28 38.23 7.38
C GLY A 183 17.97 36.90 7.05
N SER A 184 18.22 35.99 8.00
CA SER A 184 18.97 34.75 7.73
C SER A 184 18.31 33.79 6.72
N LEU A 185 17.00 33.94 6.47
CA LEU A 185 16.25 33.21 5.44
C LEU A 185 15.78 34.11 4.30
N ALA A 186 15.95 35.43 4.44
CA ALA A 186 15.54 36.44 3.47
C ALA A 186 16.73 36.93 2.64
N VAL A 187 17.81 36.13 2.59
CA VAL A 187 18.95 36.40 1.72
C VAL A 187 18.44 36.41 0.27
N PRO A 188 18.68 37.48 -0.51
CA PRO A 188 18.30 37.52 -1.92
C PRO A 188 18.83 36.29 -2.65
N ARG A 189 18.01 35.69 -3.51
CA ARG A 189 18.49 34.62 -4.38
C ARG A 189 19.49 35.23 -5.35
N GLU A 190 20.73 34.77 -5.28
CA GLU A 190 21.72 35.12 -6.29
C GLU A 190 21.23 34.65 -7.67
N PRO A 191 21.40 35.47 -8.72
CA PRO A 191 21.10 35.05 -10.09
C PRO A 191 21.86 33.77 -10.43
N LEU A 192 21.27 32.94 -11.30
CA LEU A 192 21.97 31.76 -11.83
C LEU A 192 23.21 32.20 -12.60
N ASP A 193 24.39 31.84 -12.10
CA ASP A 193 25.65 32.02 -12.82
C ASP A 193 25.99 30.78 -13.66
N ALA A 194 26.88 30.97 -14.63
CA ALA A 194 27.29 29.90 -15.54
C ALA A 194 27.94 28.72 -14.80
N ALA A 195 28.66 28.98 -13.69
CA ALA A 195 29.29 27.94 -12.89
C ALA A 195 28.25 27.06 -12.18
N THR A 196 27.22 27.65 -11.53
CA THR A 196 26.14 26.87 -10.91
C THR A 196 25.35 26.07 -11.96
N VAL A 197 25.16 26.62 -13.16
CA VAL A 197 24.49 25.89 -14.26
C VAL A 197 25.35 24.72 -14.75
N ALA A 198 26.65 24.93 -14.98
CA ALA A 198 27.57 23.87 -15.38
C ALA A 198 27.62 22.73 -14.33
N GLU A 199 27.63 23.10 -13.05
CA GLU A 199 27.58 22.15 -11.95
C GLU A 199 26.23 21.41 -11.88
N ALA A 200 25.11 22.12 -12.08
CA ALA A 200 23.79 21.51 -12.16
C ALA A 200 23.70 20.49 -13.31
N ILE A 201 24.34 20.77 -14.45
CA ILE A 201 24.45 19.83 -15.58
C ILE A 201 25.31 18.62 -15.18
N SER A 202 26.41 18.83 -14.47
CA SER A 202 27.29 17.76 -14.00
C SER A 202 26.57 16.76 -13.08
N VAL A 203 25.78 17.24 -12.11
CA VAL A 203 25.09 16.37 -11.14
C VAL A 203 23.92 15.56 -11.70
N ILE A 204 23.41 15.92 -12.87
CA ILE A 204 22.33 15.18 -13.56
C ILE A 204 22.85 14.24 -14.65
N THR A 205 24.17 14.07 -14.76
CA THR A 205 24.76 13.12 -15.72
C THR A 205 24.45 11.68 -15.33
N CYS A 206 24.34 10.80 -16.32
CA CYS A 206 24.00 9.39 -16.11
C CYS A 206 25.01 8.63 -15.24
N THR A 207 26.26 9.08 -15.18
CA THR A 207 27.34 8.44 -14.42
C THR A 207 27.49 8.98 -13.00
N TYR A 208 26.80 10.07 -12.65
CA TYR A 208 26.99 10.74 -11.36
C TYR A 208 26.75 9.80 -10.17
N GLU A 209 25.78 8.89 -10.30
CA GLU A 209 25.36 8.02 -9.21
C GLU A 209 26.20 6.73 -9.07
N GLU A 210 27.00 6.34 -10.07
CA GLU A 210 27.68 5.02 -10.15
C GLU A 210 28.56 4.69 -8.95
N LYS A 211 29.22 5.70 -8.36
CA LYS A 211 30.18 5.55 -7.24
C LYS A 211 29.68 6.22 -5.96
N SER A 212 28.39 6.52 -5.89
CA SER A 212 27.75 7.19 -4.77
C SER A 212 26.82 6.26 -4.00
N GLU A 213 26.21 6.77 -2.93
CA GLU A 213 25.18 6.04 -2.19
C GLU A 213 23.75 6.44 -2.57
N TRP A 214 23.57 7.22 -3.65
CA TRP A 214 22.26 7.55 -4.22
C TRP A 214 21.50 6.27 -4.58
N GLY A 215 20.21 6.24 -4.26
CA GLY A 215 19.36 5.05 -4.45
C GLY A 215 19.56 3.94 -3.43
N ARG A 216 20.76 3.85 -2.82
CA ARG A 216 21.10 2.78 -1.87
C ARG A 216 20.84 3.20 -0.44
N ARG A 217 21.32 4.37 -0.02
CA ARG A 217 21.14 4.91 1.35
C ARG A 217 20.59 6.34 1.36
N VAL A 218 20.77 7.07 0.26
CA VAL A 218 20.42 8.47 0.05
C VAL A 218 19.33 8.57 -1.02
N GLY A 219 18.34 9.43 -0.81
CA GLY A 219 17.26 9.67 -1.77
C GLY A 219 16.14 8.62 -1.72
N TRP A 220 15.42 8.51 -2.83
CA TRP A 220 14.47 7.41 -3.05
C TRP A 220 15.21 6.09 -3.24
N ILE A 221 14.68 5.00 -2.72
CA ILE A 221 15.38 3.72 -2.68
C ILE A 221 15.17 2.93 -3.97
N TYR A 222 16.26 2.51 -4.61
CA TYR A 222 16.22 1.78 -5.89
C TYR A 222 15.95 0.28 -5.70
N GLY A 223 15.53 -0.36 -6.79
CA GLY A 223 15.42 -1.82 -6.88
C GLY A 223 14.15 -2.42 -6.30
N SER A 224 13.13 -1.60 -6.03
CA SER A 224 11.78 -2.06 -5.69
C SER A 224 10.74 -1.35 -6.55
N VAL A 225 9.70 -2.07 -6.97
CA VAL A 225 8.54 -1.50 -7.70
C VAL A 225 7.70 -0.56 -6.82
N THR A 226 7.86 -0.66 -5.50
CA THR A 226 7.18 0.18 -4.48
C THR A 226 8.24 0.93 -3.68
N GLU A 227 9.03 1.75 -4.38
CA GLU A 227 10.09 2.57 -3.78
C GLU A 227 9.55 3.58 -2.77
N ASP A 228 8.30 4.00 -2.92
CA ASP A 228 7.59 4.88 -2.02
C ASP A 228 7.52 4.32 -0.59
N VAL A 229 6.92 3.14 -0.43
CA VAL A 229 6.77 2.49 0.88
C VAL A 229 8.14 2.20 1.49
N VAL A 230 9.11 1.74 0.68
CA VAL A 230 10.48 1.44 1.12
C VAL A 230 11.21 2.69 1.60
N THR A 231 11.07 3.81 0.88
CA THR A 231 11.69 5.09 1.27
C THR A 231 11.11 5.57 2.59
N GLY A 232 9.79 5.50 2.76
CA GLY A 232 9.13 5.82 4.03
C GLY A 232 9.60 4.91 5.18
N TYR A 233 9.66 3.60 4.94
CA TYR A 233 10.15 2.61 5.90
C TYR A 233 11.58 2.92 6.37
N ARG A 234 12.50 3.19 5.45
CA ARG A 234 13.90 3.52 5.76
C ARG A 234 14.04 4.76 6.64
N MET A 235 13.21 5.77 6.42
CA MET A 235 13.19 6.97 7.27
C MET A 235 12.69 6.65 8.67
N HIS A 236 11.56 5.92 8.79
CA HIS A 236 11.04 5.48 10.07
C HIS A 236 12.00 4.55 10.82
N ASN A 237 12.71 3.68 10.09
CA ASN A 237 13.68 2.76 10.66
C ASN A 237 14.91 3.48 11.27
N ARG A 238 15.22 4.69 10.79
CA ARG A 238 16.23 5.58 11.39
C ARG A 238 15.71 6.33 12.64
N GLY A 239 14.41 6.24 12.93
CA GLY A 239 13.76 6.88 14.08
C GLY A 239 13.00 8.17 13.75
N TRP A 240 12.88 8.52 12.47
CA TRP A 240 12.02 9.64 12.07
C TRP A 240 10.54 9.33 12.29
N ARG A 241 9.73 10.38 12.42
CA ARG A 241 8.26 10.31 12.42
C ARG A 241 7.70 10.94 11.15
N SER A 242 6.53 10.50 10.72
CA SER A 242 5.73 11.21 9.73
C SER A 242 4.41 11.68 10.35
N VAL A 243 3.71 12.54 9.63
CA VAL A 243 2.38 13.03 10.02
C VAL A 243 1.40 12.85 8.88
N TYR A 244 0.17 12.45 9.19
CA TYR A 244 -0.94 12.38 8.25
C TYR A 244 -1.83 13.63 8.35
N CYS A 245 -1.75 14.51 7.34
CA CYS A 245 -2.48 15.78 7.36
C CYS A 245 -3.80 15.66 6.59
N VAL A 246 -4.89 15.44 7.31
CA VAL A 246 -6.25 15.48 6.76
C VAL A 246 -6.79 16.90 6.85
N THR A 247 -7.05 17.51 5.70
CA THR A 247 -7.44 18.91 5.56
C THR A 247 -8.96 19.00 5.36
N LYS A 248 -9.58 20.11 5.78
CA LYS A 248 -11.04 20.28 5.65
C LYS A 248 -11.52 20.25 4.19
N ARG A 249 -10.74 20.85 3.30
CA ARG A 249 -10.87 20.70 1.84
C ARG A 249 -9.70 19.85 1.37
N ASP A 250 -9.94 18.97 0.40
CA ASP A 250 -8.88 18.13 -0.17
C ASP A 250 -7.65 18.98 -0.53
N ALA A 251 -6.48 18.60 -0.05
CA ALA A 251 -5.24 19.31 -0.35
C ALA A 251 -4.83 19.09 -1.81
N PHE A 252 -4.93 17.83 -2.25
CA PHE A 252 -4.52 17.36 -3.56
C PHE A 252 -5.64 16.51 -4.15
N ARG A 253 -5.82 16.62 -5.47
CA ARG A 253 -6.71 15.76 -6.23
C ARG A 253 -5.98 15.20 -7.45
N GLY A 254 -6.34 14.00 -7.87
CA GLY A 254 -5.79 13.40 -9.07
C GLY A 254 -6.79 12.52 -9.82
N THR A 255 -6.31 11.86 -10.88
CA THR A 255 -7.16 11.01 -11.72
C THR A 255 -6.95 9.52 -11.43
N ALA A 256 -8.05 8.79 -11.26
CA ALA A 256 -8.03 7.34 -11.01
C ALA A 256 -8.17 6.53 -12.31
N PRO A 257 -7.67 5.28 -12.36
CA PRO A 257 -7.97 4.36 -13.46
C PRO A 257 -9.47 4.10 -13.54
N ILE A 258 -10.05 4.21 -14.74
CA ILE A 258 -11.51 4.13 -14.91
C ILE A 258 -11.95 2.68 -15.17
N ASN A 259 -11.16 1.86 -15.86
CA ASN A 259 -11.55 0.48 -16.23
C ASN A 259 -10.99 -0.62 -15.30
N LEU A 260 -11.62 -1.80 -15.36
CA LEU A 260 -11.26 -2.96 -14.52
C LEU A 260 -9.85 -3.49 -14.81
N THR A 261 -9.46 -3.53 -16.09
CA THR A 261 -8.17 -4.11 -16.49
C THR A 261 -7.01 -3.31 -15.90
N ASP A 262 -7.02 -1.99 -16.09
CA ASP A 262 -5.96 -1.11 -15.58
C ASP A 262 -5.91 -1.13 -14.05
N ARG A 263 -7.07 -1.21 -13.41
CA ARG A 263 -7.16 -1.34 -11.96
C ARG A 263 -6.59 -2.66 -11.44
N LEU A 264 -6.82 -3.79 -12.10
CA LEU A 264 -6.21 -5.08 -11.74
C LEU A 264 -4.68 -5.05 -11.93
N HIS A 265 -4.20 -4.45 -13.02
CA HIS A 265 -2.75 -4.30 -13.26
C HIS A 265 -2.10 -3.35 -12.24
N GLN A 266 -2.80 -2.31 -11.80
CA GLN A 266 -2.33 -1.44 -10.72
C GLN A 266 -2.16 -2.22 -9.41
N VAL A 267 -3.18 -3.00 -9.00
CA VAL A 267 -3.10 -3.84 -7.79
C VAL A 267 -2.01 -4.90 -7.91
N LEU A 268 -1.82 -5.47 -9.09
CA LEU A 268 -0.72 -6.41 -9.37
C LEU A 268 0.62 -5.74 -9.07
N ARG A 269 0.87 -4.52 -9.56
CA ARG A 269 2.13 -3.79 -9.30
C ARG A 269 2.37 -3.57 -7.80
N TRP A 270 1.34 -3.16 -7.07
CA TRP A 270 1.43 -2.95 -5.62
C TRP A 270 1.73 -4.26 -4.87
N ALA A 271 1.05 -5.35 -5.24
CA ALA A 271 1.28 -6.67 -4.65
C ALA A 271 2.67 -7.20 -4.99
N THR A 272 3.16 -7.03 -6.22
CA THR A 272 4.51 -7.44 -6.61
C THR A 272 5.57 -6.68 -5.82
N GLY A 273 5.46 -5.35 -5.71
CA GLY A 273 6.38 -4.56 -4.89
C GLY A 273 6.35 -4.98 -3.42
N SER A 274 5.17 -5.28 -2.87
CA SER A 274 5.02 -5.79 -1.50
C SER A 274 5.72 -7.13 -1.28
N VAL A 275 5.62 -8.05 -2.24
CA VAL A 275 6.35 -9.34 -2.20
C VAL A 275 7.86 -9.12 -2.31
N GLU A 276 8.32 -8.17 -3.14
CA GLU A 276 9.74 -7.79 -3.21
C GLU A 276 10.24 -7.24 -1.87
N ILE A 277 9.47 -6.37 -1.23
CA ILE A 277 9.79 -5.84 0.11
C ILE A 277 9.95 -7.00 1.10
N PHE A 278 9.02 -7.96 1.08
CA PHE A 278 9.04 -9.11 1.98
C PHE A 278 10.32 -9.95 1.85
N PHE A 279 10.82 -10.17 0.63
CA PHE A 279 12.06 -10.91 0.40
C PHE A 279 13.34 -10.05 0.44
N SER A 280 13.22 -8.74 0.59
CA SER A 280 14.36 -7.81 0.65
C SER A 280 14.89 -7.60 2.08
N GLN A 281 16.06 -6.95 2.19
CA GLN A 281 16.59 -6.45 3.47
C GLN A 281 15.70 -5.37 4.12
N ASN A 282 14.73 -4.81 3.39
CA ASN A 282 13.79 -3.82 3.90
C ASN A 282 12.56 -4.45 4.56
N ASN A 283 12.57 -5.77 4.81
CA ASN A 283 11.52 -6.43 5.59
C ASN A 283 11.51 -5.91 7.04
N ALA A 284 10.33 -5.52 7.52
CA ALA A 284 10.12 -4.98 8.86
C ALA A 284 10.51 -5.93 10.00
N LEU A 285 10.64 -7.25 9.75
CA LEU A 285 11.20 -8.18 10.73
C LEU A 285 12.61 -7.78 11.19
N PHE A 286 13.39 -7.18 10.29
CA PHE A 286 14.75 -6.70 10.55
C PHE A 286 14.82 -5.22 10.93
N ALA A 287 13.68 -4.60 11.26
CA ALA A 287 13.65 -3.20 11.67
C ALA A 287 14.44 -2.98 12.98
N SER A 288 15.07 -1.82 13.07
CA SER A 288 15.85 -1.38 14.22
C SER A 288 14.96 -1.16 15.47
N PRO A 289 15.56 -1.08 16.66
CA PRO A 289 14.84 -0.68 17.87
C PRO A 289 14.23 0.72 17.80
N ARG A 290 14.61 1.57 16.83
CA ARG A 290 14.06 2.92 16.67
C ARG A 290 12.65 2.92 16.06
N MET A 291 12.23 1.80 15.47
CA MET A 291 10.86 1.62 14.99
C MET A 291 9.97 1.04 16.09
N LYS A 292 8.81 1.65 16.34
CA LYS A 292 7.84 1.14 17.32
C LYS A 292 7.35 -0.25 16.95
N PHE A 293 7.10 -1.11 17.94
CA PHE A 293 6.62 -2.48 17.70
C PHE A 293 5.35 -2.55 16.82
N LEU A 294 4.32 -1.75 17.13
CA LEU A 294 3.10 -1.73 16.32
C LEU A 294 3.32 -1.15 14.92
N GLN A 295 4.25 -0.20 14.75
CA GLN A 295 4.63 0.30 13.43
C GLN A 295 5.35 -0.80 12.62
N ARG A 296 6.21 -1.58 13.29
CA ARG A 296 6.89 -2.72 12.70
C ARG A 296 5.89 -3.78 12.21
N LEU A 297 4.88 -4.08 13.02
CA LEU A 297 3.80 -4.98 12.64
C LEU A 297 3.00 -4.45 11.44
N ALA A 298 2.72 -3.14 11.40
CA ALA A 298 2.04 -2.51 10.26
C ALA A 298 2.84 -2.64 8.95
N TYR A 299 4.15 -2.32 8.96
CA TYR A 299 4.99 -2.52 7.78
C TYR A 299 5.14 -3.99 7.39
N PHE A 300 5.20 -4.90 8.38
CA PHE A 300 5.21 -6.33 8.11
C PHE A 300 3.92 -6.78 7.42
N ASN A 301 2.77 -6.29 7.86
CA ASN A 301 1.48 -6.55 7.22
C ASN A 301 1.47 -6.10 5.75
N VAL A 302 2.11 -4.97 5.42
CA VAL A 302 2.25 -4.52 4.03
C VAL A 302 3.06 -5.50 3.18
N GLY A 303 4.15 -6.08 3.69
CA GLY A 303 4.86 -7.13 2.96
C GLY A 303 4.08 -8.46 2.87
N MET A 304 3.27 -8.77 3.90
CA MET A 304 2.60 -10.06 4.03
C MET A 304 1.25 -10.18 3.34
N TYR A 305 0.53 -9.09 3.11
CA TYR A 305 -0.86 -9.17 2.65
C TYR A 305 -1.05 -9.97 1.34
N PRO A 306 -0.15 -9.94 0.33
CA PRO A 306 -0.37 -10.70 -0.89
C PRO A 306 -0.39 -12.22 -0.66
N PHE A 307 0.37 -12.70 0.33
CA PHE A 307 0.43 -14.12 0.67
C PHE A 307 -0.87 -14.66 1.26
N THR A 308 -1.76 -13.80 1.75
CA THR A 308 -3.10 -14.22 2.21
C THR A 308 -3.98 -14.76 1.07
N SER A 309 -3.63 -14.47 -0.19
CA SER A 309 -4.37 -14.89 -1.39
C SER A 309 -4.57 -16.40 -1.49
N ILE A 310 -3.61 -17.22 -1.07
CA ILE A 310 -3.74 -18.69 -1.11
C ILE A 310 -4.92 -19.16 -0.23
N PHE A 311 -5.07 -18.56 0.94
CA PHE A 311 -6.16 -18.87 1.87
C PHE A 311 -7.49 -18.32 1.34
N ILE A 312 -7.47 -17.14 0.71
CA ILE A 312 -8.68 -16.53 0.10
C ILE A 312 -9.20 -17.38 -1.06
N ILE A 313 -8.31 -17.86 -1.94
CA ILE A 313 -8.69 -18.74 -3.05
C ILE A 313 -9.26 -20.05 -2.51
N ALA A 314 -8.59 -20.68 -1.55
CA ALA A 314 -9.08 -21.90 -0.92
C ALA A 314 -10.47 -21.67 -0.30
N TYR A 315 -10.62 -20.61 0.50
CA TYR A 315 -11.89 -20.21 1.11
C TYR A 315 -13.01 -20.01 0.08
N SER A 316 -12.70 -19.40 -1.06
CA SER A 316 -13.70 -19.12 -2.10
C SER A 316 -14.13 -20.36 -2.90
N ILE A 317 -13.30 -21.40 -2.93
CA ILE A 317 -13.58 -22.68 -3.61
C ILE A 317 -14.29 -23.69 -2.68
N LEU A 318 -14.05 -23.62 -1.37
CA LEU A 318 -14.60 -24.55 -0.38
C LEU A 318 -16.13 -24.72 -0.45
N PRO A 319 -16.95 -23.65 -0.60
CA PRO A 319 -18.40 -23.79 -0.73
C PRO A 319 -18.82 -24.61 -1.97
N ALA A 320 -18.18 -24.35 -3.11
CA ALA A 320 -18.44 -25.10 -4.35
C ALA A 320 -18.11 -26.60 -4.16
N LEU A 321 -16.96 -26.92 -3.56
CA LEU A 321 -16.58 -28.30 -3.27
C LEU A 321 -17.55 -29.00 -2.32
N SER A 322 -18.04 -28.29 -1.30
CA SER A 322 -19.06 -28.81 -0.39
C SER A 322 -20.37 -29.13 -1.14
N LEU A 323 -20.78 -28.25 -2.05
CA LEU A 323 -21.96 -28.46 -2.90
C LEU A 323 -21.78 -29.64 -3.87
N PHE A 324 -20.63 -29.79 -4.53
CA PHE A 324 -20.36 -30.94 -5.39
C PHE A 324 -20.35 -32.27 -4.61
N THR A 325 -19.64 -32.31 -3.48
CA THR A 325 -19.45 -33.55 -2.71
C THR A 325 -20.66 -33.96 -1.88
N GLY A 326 -21.50 -32.99 -1.49
CA GLY A 326 -22.54 -33.22 -0.49
C GLY A 326 -22.01 -33.41 0.92
N LYS A 327 -20.68 -33.25 1.12
CA LYS A 327 -20.05 -33.19 2.44
C LYS A 327 -20.18 -31.76 2.94
N PHE A 328 -20.99 -31.56 3.96
CA PHE A 328 -21.11 -30.26 4.61
C PHE A 328 -19.85 -30.00 5.43
N ILE A 329 -19.34 -28.76 5.37
CA ILE A 329 -18.07 -28.36 6.02
C ILE A 329 -18.12 -28.62 7.54
N VAL A 330 -19.31 -28.48 8.13
CA VAL A 330 -19.55 -28.72 9.56
C VAL A 330 -20.31 -30.03 9.72
N GLN A 331 -19.81 -30.95 10.54
CA GLN A 331 -20.43 -32.28 10.69
C GLN A 331 -21.77 -32.23 11.46
N SER A 332 -21.91 -31.33 12.43
CA SER A 332 -23.16 -31.13 13.19
C SER A 332 -23.34 -29.68 13.64
N LEU A 333 -24.58 -29.20 13.60
CA LEU A 333 -24.98 -27.89 14.12
C LEU A 333 -25.32 -28.01 15.61
N SER A 334 -24.32 -28.24 16.46
CA SER A 334 -24.52 -28.28 17.90
C SER A 334 -24.90 -26.90 18.45
N VAL A 335 -25.60 -26.86 19.59
CA VAL A 335 -25.95 -25.59 20.26
C VAL A 335 -24.69 -24.77 20.55
N THR A 336 -23.62 -25.41 21.01
CA THR A 336 -22.32 -24.76 21.27
C THR A 336 -21.74 -24.12 20.02
N PHE A 337 -21.77 -24.83 18.87
CA PHE A 337 -21.29 -24.29 17.60
C PHE A 337 -22.09 -23.06 17.17
N LEU A 338 -23.43 -23.12 17.26
CA LEU A 338 -24.30 -22.01 16.89
C LEU A 338 -24.10 -20.79 17.80
N VAL A 339 -23.90 -20.99 19.10
CA VAL A 339 -23.61 -19.91 20.06
C VAL A 339 -22.25 -19.26 19.76
N LEU A 340 -21.21 -20.04 19.50
CA LEU A 340 -19.89 -19.51 19.13
C LEU A 340 -19.94 -18.76 17.79
N LEU A 341 -20.64 -19.29 16.80
CA LEU A 341 -20.84 -18.63 15.51
C LEU A 341 -21.58 -17.30 15.67
N LEU A 342 -22.61 -17.26 16.52
CA LEU A 342 -23.34 -16.03 16.84
C LEU A 342 -22.43 -15.01 17.52
N ILE A 343 -21.68 -15.41 18.56
CA ILE A 343 -20.75 -14.52 19.27
C ILE A 343 -19.72 -13.92 18.32
N ILE A 344 -19.09 -14.73 17.48
CA ILE A 344 -18.10 -14.26 16.51
C ILE A 344 -18.75 -13.32 15.49
N SER A 345 -19.90 -13.68 14.93
CA SER A 345 -20.60 -12.86 13.93
C SER A 345 -21.03 -11.51 14.50
N THR A 346 -21.64 -11.51 15.69
CA THR A 346 -22.01 -10.26 16.39
C THR A 346 -20.79 -9.42 16.71
N THR A 347 -19.69 -10.02 17.16
CA THR A 347 -18.45 -9.28 17.44
C THR A 347 -17.89 -8.63 16.18
N LEU A 348 -17.80 -9.35 15.07
CA LEU A 348 -17.32 -8.81 13.79
C LEU A 348 -18.23 -7.69 13.27
N CYS A 349 -19.55 -7.84 13.35
CA CYS A 349 -20.49 -6.79 12.97
C CYS A 349 -20.32 -5.53 13.85
N LEU A 350 -20.16 -5.69 15.16
CA LEU A 350 -19.93 -4.56 16.07
C LEU A 350 -18.61 -3.85 15.79
N LEU A 351 -17.54 -4.59 15.47
CA LEU A 351 -16.26 -4.02 15.07
C LEU A 351 -16.37 -3.22 13.78
N ALA A 352 -17.04 -3.76 12.75
CA ALA A 352 -17.27 -3.04 11.49
C ALA A 352 -18.10 -1.76 11.71
N ILE A 353 -19.18 -1.83 12.51
CA ILE A 353 -19.99 -0.65 12.85
C ILE A 353 -19.16 0.40 13.59
N LEU A 354 -18.33 -0.02 14.55
CA LEU A 354 -17.44 0.87 15.28
C LEU A 354 -16.46 1.54 14.31
N GLU A 355 -15.85 0.77 13.42
CA GLU A 355 -14.88 1.23 12.41
C GLU A 355 -15.48 2.29 11.47
N ILE A 356 -16.65 2.01 10.91
CA ILE A 356 -17.39 2.92 10.04
C ILE A 356 -17.76 4.21 10.81
N LYS A 357 -18.24 4.07 12.04
CA LYS A 357 -18.72 5.21 12.84
C LYS A 357 -17.62 6.19 13.22
N TRP A 358 -16.44 5.71 13.63
CA TRP A 358 -15.37 6.62 14.05
C TRP A 358 -14.66 7.27 12.86
N SER A 359 -14.54 6.55 11.74
CA SER A 359 -13.85 7.05 10.54
C SER A 359 -14.70 8.00 9.71
N GLY A 360 -16.03 7.85 9.78
CA GLY A 360 -16.98 8.67 9.04
C GLY A 360 -17.17 8.24 7.59
N ILE A 361 -16.70 7.04 7.22
CA ILE A 361 -16.95 6.45 5.89
C ILE A 361 -18.39 5.89 5.81
N THR A 362 -18.88 5.60 4.61
CA THR A 362 -20.18 4.94 4.46
C THR A 362 -20.04 3.42 4.56
N LEU A 363 -21.11 2.72 4.95
CA LEU A 363 -21.16 1.25 4.88
C LEU A 363 -20.95 0.75 3.45
N HIS A 364 -21.41 1.51 2.47
CA HIS A 364 -21.20 1.19 1.07
C HIS A 364 -19.71 1.15 0.72
N ASP A 365 -18.94 2.17 1.12
CA ASP A 365 -17.50 2.24 0.86
C ASP A 365 -16.74 1.10 1.54
N TRP A 366 -17.08 0.83 2.81
CA TRP A 366 -16.50 -0.28 3.56
C TRP A 366 -16.74 -1.61 2.84
N TRP A 367 -17.98 -1.87 2.43
CA TRP A 367 -18.33 -3.09 1.71
C TRP A 367 -17.69 -3.17 0.32
N ARG A 368 -17.65 -2.06 -0.45
CA ARG A 368 -16.95 -2.03 -1.74
C ARG A 368 -15.46 -2.38 -1.59
N ASN A 369 -14.82 -1.89 -0.53
CA ASN A 369 -13.44 -2.22 -0.22
C ASN A 369 -13.25 -3.72 0.04
N GLU A 370 -14.10 -4.34 0.86
CA GLU A 370 -14.04 -5.80 1.12
C GLU A 370 -14.23 -6.64 -0.14
N GLN A 371 -15.17 -6.25 -1.00
CA GLN A 371 -15.37 -6.91 -2.28
C GLN A 371 -14.13 -6.80 -3.17
N PHE A 372 -13.54 -5.61 -3.26
CA PHE A 372 -12.35 -5.39 -4.07
C PHE A 372 -11.10 -6.07 -3.49
N TRP A 373 -11.01 -6.18 -2.15
CA TRP A 373 -10.00 -6.99 -1.48
C TRP A 373 -10.10 -8.47 -1.86
N LEU A 374 -11.31 -9.05 -1.90
CA LEU A 374 -11.51 -10.44 -2.37
C LEU A 374 -11.15 -10.59 -3.86
N ILE A 375 -11.52 -9.62 -4.69
CA ILE A 375 -11.17 -9.60 -6.13
C ILE A 375 -9.64 -9.59 -6.28
N GLY A 376 -8.92 -8.70 -5.61
CA GLY A 376 -7.45 -8.66 -5.62
C GLY A 376 -6.83 -9.95 -5.09
N GLY A 377 -7.37 -10.49 -3.99
CA GLY A 377 -6.94 -11.74 -3.36
C GLY A 377 -7.14 -12.99 -4.22
N THR A 378 -8.12 -12.99 -5.11
CA THR A 378 -8.37 -14.09 -6.05
C THR A 378 -7.71 -13.87 -7.42
N SER A 379 -7.20 -12.68 -7.73
CA SER A 379 -6.62 -12.34 -9.05
C SER A 379 -5.15 -11.90 -9.00
N ALA A 380 -4.90 -10.64 -8.66
CA ALA A 380 -3.60 -9.98 -8.72
C ALA A 380 -2.61 -10.49 -7.66
N HIS A 381 -3.07 -10.71 -6.43
CA HIS A 381 -2.20 -11.15 -5.33
C HIS A 381 -1.54 -12.53 -5.58
N PRO A 382 -2.25 -13.59 -5.98
CA PRO A 382 -1.62 -14.89 -6.23
C PRO A 382 -0.66 -14.83 -7.42
N ALA A 383 -0.97 -14.02 -8.44
CA ALA A 383 -0.06 -13.78 -9.57
C ALA A 383 1.23 -13.07 -9.11
N ALA A 384 1.13 -12.05 -8.27
CA ALA A 384 2.28 -11.35 -7.67
C ALA A 384 3.13 -12.28 -6.79
N VAL A 385 2.50 -13.11 -5.96
CA VAL A 385 3.23 -14.08 -5.12
C VAL A 385 3.98 -15.10 -5.98
N LEU A 386 3.33 -15.64 -7.01
CA LEU A 386 3.99 -16.57 -7.94
C LEU A 386 5.17 -15.89 -8.67
N GLN A 387 4.97 -14.67 -9.15
CA GLN A 387 6.02 -13.87 -9.78
C GLN A 387 7.19 -13.61 -8.83
N GLY A 388 6.93 -13.18 -7.60
CA GLY A 388 7.96 -12.92 -6.61
C GLY A 388 8.73 -14.18 -6.20
N LEU A 389 8.06 -15.31 -6.02
CA LEU A 389 8.71 -16.59 -5.75
C LEU A 389 9.60 -17.04 -6.92
N LEU A 390 9.12 -16.89 -8.17
CA LEU A 390 9.92 -17.17 -9.36
C LEU A 390 11.13 -16.24 -9.46
N LYS A 391 10.98 -14.96 -9.14
CA LYS A 391 12.10 -14.01 -9.10
C LYS A 391 13.15 -14.40 -8.07
N VAL A 392 12.74 -14.81 -6.87
CA VAL A 392 13.67 -15.24 -5.80
C VAL A 392 14.37 -16.56 -6.14
N ILE A 393 13.65 -17.54 -6.70
CA ILE A 393 14.18 -18.88 -6.99
C ILE A 393 14.99 -18.90 -8.29
N ALA A 394 14.47 -18.27 -9.35
CA ALA A 394 15.01 -18.36 -10.71
C ALA A 394 15.80 -17.12 -11.16
N ARG A 395 15.86 -16.05 -10.36
CA ARG A 395 16.52 -14.75 -10.69
C ARG A 395 16.08 -14.17 -12.04
N VAL A 396 14.87 -14.46 -12.49
CA VAL A 396 14.31 -13.90 -13.73
C VAL A 396 13.84 -12.47 -13.45
N ASP A 397 14.38 -11.51 -14.18
CA ASP A 397 13.89 -10.13 -14.15
C ASP A 397 12.50 -10.06 -14.80
N ILE A 398 11.53 -9.52 -14.06
CA ILE A 398 10.16 -9.37 -14.55
C ILE A 398 10.07 -8.06 -15.33
N SER A 399 9.67 -8.15 -16.59
CA SER A 399 9.43 -6.98 -17.43
C SER A 399 8.24 -6.17 -16.91
N PHE A 400 8.50 -4.89 -16.66
CA PHE A 400 7.51 -3.95 -16.15
C PHE A 400 6.61 -3.46 -17.27
N THR A 401 5.28 -3.51 -17.08
CA THR A 401 4.32 -2.87 -17.99
C THR A 401 3.70 -1.66 -17.29
N LEU A 402 3.97 -0.47 -17.79
CA LEU A 402 3.31 0.76 -17.34
C LEU A 402 1.81 0.65 -17.63
N THR A 403 0.97 0.92 -16.62
CA THR A 403 -0.47 1.10 -16.85
C THR A 403 -0.68 2.43 -17.55
N SER A 404 -1.12 2.42 -18.81
CA SER A 404 -1.56 3.64 -19.49
C SER A 404 -2.80 4.17 -18.78
N LYS A 405 -2.74 5.38 -18.23
CA LYS A 405 -3.95 6.12 -17.86
C LYS A 405 -4.42 6.85 -19.10
N SER A 406 -5.64 6.60 -19.58
CA SER A 406 -6.19 7.35 -20.71
C SER A 406 -6.37 8.81 -20.30
N SER A 407 -5.57 9.69 -20.88
CA SER A 407 -5.78 11.13 -20.88
C SER A 407 -6.67 11.48 -22.08
N ALA A 408 -7.94 11.09 -22.04
CA ALA A 408 -8.92 11.56 -23.01
C ALA A 408 -9.73 12.66 -22.35
N THR A 409 -9.45 13.92 -22.71
CA THR A 409 -10.45 14.99 -22.60
C THR A 409 -11.70 14.53 -23.38
N PRO A 410 -12.91 14.67 -22.83
CA PRO A 410 -14.11 14.31 -23.58
C PRO A 410 -14.17 15.18 -24.84
N ASP A 411 -14.22 14.56 -26.03
CA ASP A 411 -14.78 15.26 -27.18
C ASP A 411 -16.27 15.46 -26.91
N ASP A 412 -16.77 16.68 -27.20
CA ASP A 412 -18.15 17.10 -26.94
C ASP A 412 -19.16 16.12 -27.61
N GLY A 413 -19.69 15.18 -26.82
CA GLY A 413 -20.80 14.32 -27.24
C GLY A 413 -20.79 12.87 -26.73
N ASP A 414 -19.66 12.35 -26.22
CA ASP A 414 -19.58 10.97 -25.70
C ASP A 414 -19.81 10.90 -24.18
N ASP A 415 -20.40 9.79 -23.72
CA ASP A 415 -20.71 9.50 -22.32
C ASP A 415 -19.43 9.54 -21.45
N GLU A 416 -19.46 10.36 -20.39
CA GLU A 416 -18.35 10.61 -19.44
C GLU A 416 -17.73 9.32 -18.85
N PHE A 417 -18.48 8.21 -18.83
CA PHE A 417 -18.04 6.90 -18.32
C PHE A 417 -17.87 5.84 -19.41
N ALA A 418 -17.76 6.19 -20.69
CA ALA A 418 -17.57 5.21 -21.77
C ALA A 418 -16.35 4.28 -21.54
N ASP A 419 -15.25 4.85 -21.04
CA ASP A 419 -14.01 4.14 -20.74
C ASP A 419 -14.14 3.12 -19.60
N LEU A 420 -15.07 3.32 -18.65
CA LEU A 420 -15.37 2.38 -17.56
C LEU A 420 -15.75 0.99 -18.08
N TYR A 421 -16.38 0.95 -19.25
CA TYR A 421 -16.89 -0.28 -19.87
C TYR A 421 -15.90 -0.94 -20.82
N GLN A 422 -14.71 -0.35 -21.03
CA GLN A 422 -13.67 -0.96 -21.85
C GLN A 422 -12.98 -2.06 -21.04
N VAL A 423 -13.17 -3.32 -21.46
CA VAL A 423 -12.50 -4.48 -20.83
C VAL A 423 -11.49 -5.03 -21.81
N LYS A 424 -10.21 -4.85 -21.51
CA LYS A 424 -9.12 -5.54 -22.21
C LYS A 424 -8.87 -6.89 -21.55
N TRP A 425 -8.66 -7.91 -22.35
CA TRP A 425 -8.32 -9.25 -21.85
C TRP A 425 -7.09 -9.21 -20.95
N SER A 426 -7.15 -9.90 -19.82
CA SER A 426 -5.99 -10.16 -18.94
C SER A 426 -6.13 -11.52 -18.29
N PHE A 427 -5.03 -12.25 -18.17
CA PHE A 427 -5.00 -13.55 -17.49
C PHE A 427 -5.43 -13.44 -16.02
N LEU A 428 -5.29 -12.26 -15.41
CA LEU A 428 -5.72 -11.95 -14.04
C LEU A 428 -7.22 -12.17 -13.82
N MET A 429 -8.02 -12.13 -14.89
CA MET A 429 -9.47 -12.32 -14.82
C MET A 429 -9.88 -13.79 -14.74
N VAL A 430 -9.00 -14.72 -15.09
CA VAL A 430 -9.34 -16.15 -15.18
C VAL A 430 -9.66 -16.75 -13.82
N PRO A 431 -8.81 -16.63 -12.78
CA PRO A 431 -9.11 -17.25 -11.48
C PRO A 431 -10.43 -16.80 -10.81
N PRO A 432 -10.74 -15.49 -10.69
CA PRO A 432 -12.02 -15.08 -10.09
C PRO A 432 -13.22 -15.53 -10.93
N LEU A 433 -13.11 -15.56 -12.26
CA LEU A 433 -14.20 -16.06 -13.11
C LEU A 433 -14.40 -17.58 -12.96
N THR A 434 -13.33 -18.36 -12.84
CA THR A 434 -13.42 -19.79 -12.51
C THR A 434 -14.10 -20.02 -11.16
N ILE A 435 -13.77 -19.22 -10.12
CA ILE A 435 -14.42 -19.32 -8.81
C ILE A 435 -15.93 -19.05 -8.91
N ILE A 436 -16.33 -18.03 -9.69
CA ILE A 436 -17.75 -17.74 -9.96
C ILE A 436 -18.42 -18.95 -10.62
N MET A 437 -17.84 -19.48 -11.69
CA MET A 437 -18.40 -20.61 -12.44
C MET A 437 -18.51 -21.87 -11.57
N LEU A 438 -17.48 -22.22 -10.81
CA LEU A 438 -17.51 -23.36 -9.89
C LEU A 438 -18.62 -23.24 -8.84
N ASN A 439 -18.82 -22.05 -8.26
CA ASN A 439 -19.89 -21.84 -7.28
C ASN A 439 -21.28 -21.93 -7.94
N LEU A 440 -21.47 -21.34 -9.12
CA LEU A 440 -22.75 -21.42 -9.85
C LEU A 440 -23.10 -22.86 -10.26
N ILE A 441 -22.13 -23.59 -10.82
CA ILE A 441 -22.30 -24.99 -11.21
C ILE A 441 -22.54 -25.85 -9.96
N GLY A 442 -21.78 -25.62 -8.88
CA GLY A 442 -21.97 -26.33 -7.60
C GLY A 442 -23.38 -26.15 -7.05
N ILE A 443 -23.92 -24.93 -7.08
CA ILE A 443 -25.32 -24.65 -6.69
C ILE A 443 -26.28 -25.46 -7.56
N ALA A 444 -26.15 -25.41 -8.89
CA ALA A 444 -27.03 -26.13 -9.81
C ALA A 444 -26.99 -27.64 -9.57
N VAL A 445 -25.79 -28.22 -9.45
CA VAL A 445 -25.59 -29.65 -9.18
C VAL A 445 -26.20 -30.06 -7.83
N SER A 446 -26.01 -29.25 -6.79
CA SER A 446 -26.55 -29.57 -5.47
C SER A 446 -28.08 -29.45 -5.42
N ILE A 447 -28.67 -28.48 -6.12
CA ILE A 447 -30.13 -28.36 -6.27
C ILE A 447 -30.67 -29.61 -6.98
N ALA A 448 -30.11 -29.96 -8.13
CA ALA A 448 -30.51 -31.15 -8.87
C ALA A 448 -30.39 -32.42 -8.02
N ARG A 449 -29.23 -32.65 -7.40
CA ARG A 449 -29.02 -33.80 -6.49
C ARG A 449 -30.06 -33.83 -5.38
N THR A 450 -30.35 -32.70 -4.74
CA THR A 450 -31.31 -32.65 -3.63
C THR A 450 -32.73 -32.94 -4.11
N MET A 451 -33.14 -32.44 -5.28
CA MET A 451 -34.46 -32.68 -5.85
C MET A 451 -34.68 -34.14 -6.28
N TYR A 452 -33.64 -34.81 -6.79
CA TYR A 452 -33.73 -36.18 -7.31
C TYR A 452 -33.32 -37.28 -6.32
N THR A 453 -32.92 -36.93 -5.08
CA THR A 453 -32.57 -37.93 -4.05
C THR A 453 -33.83 -38.35 -3.29
N PRO A 454 -34.02 -39.66 -2.98
CA PRO A 454 -35.20 -40.14 -2.23
C PRO A 454 -35.35 -39.50 -0.85
N PHE A 455 -34.24 -39.16 -0.20
CA PHE A 455 -34.18 -38.50 1.11
C PHE A 455 -33.47 -37.14 0.99
N PRO A 456 -34.20 -36.06 0.63
CA PRO A 456 -33.60 -34.76 0.37
C PRO A 456 -33.05 -34.12 1.66
N GLN A 457 -31.78 -33.72 1.63
CA GLN A 457 -31.10 -33.06 2.76
C GLN A 457 -31.09 -31.52 2.60
N TRP A 458 -32.26 -30.90 2.75
CA TRP A 458 -32.47 -29.47 2.55
C TRP A 458 -31.56 -28.56 3.39
N SER A 459 -31.26 -28.96 4.62
CA SER A 459 -30.40 -28.18 5.52
C SER A 459 -28.96 -28.02 4.96
N LYS A 460 -28.41 -29.09 4.38
CA LYS A 460 -27.08 -29.05 3.73
C LYS A 460 -27.09 -28.21 2.47
N LEU A 461 -28.17 -28.29 1.68
CA LEU A 461 -28.34 -27.44 0.50
C LEU A 461 -28.37 -25.96 0.88
N ILE A 462 -29.22 -25.57 1.83
CA ILE A 462 -29.36 -24.18 2.28
C ILE A 462 -28.03 -23.65 2.82
N GLY A 463 -27.35 -24.42 3.68
CA GLY A 463 -26.06 -24.01 4.24
C GLY A 463 -24.98 -23.85 3.16
N GLY A 464 -24.86 -24.79 2.23
CA GLY A 464 -23.89 -24.70 1.14
C GLY A 464 -24.17 -23.53 0.18
N VAL A 465 -25.44 -23.34 -0.20
CA VAL A 465 -25.88 -22.23 -1.06
C VAL A 465 -25.62 -20.89 -0.38
N PHE A 466 -25.82 -20.77 0.94
CA PHE A 466 -25.52 -19.55 1.69
C PHE A 466 -24.05 -19.14 1.56
N PHE A 467 -23.11 -20.08 1.77
CA PHE A 467 -21.67 -19.77 1.65
C PHE A 467 -21.26 -19.47 0.20
N SER A 468 -21.81 -20.19 -0.78
CA SER A 468 -21.55 -19.87 -2.19
C SER A 468 -22.13 -18.51 -2.59
N PHE A 469 -23.32 -18.17 -2.10
CA PHE A 469 -23.92 -16.85 -2.29
C PHE A 469 -23.05 -15.75 -1.67
N TRP A 470 -22.48 -15.98 -0.49
CA TRP A 470 -21.55 -15.04 0.14
C TRP A 470 -20.33 -14.74 -0.76
N VAL A 471 -19.68 -15.78 -1.30
CA VAL A 471 -18.56 -15.62 -2.25
C VAL A 471 -19.00 -14.88 -3.52
N LEU A 472 -20.11 -15.29 -4.13
CA LEU A 472 -20.65 -14.68 -5.35
C LEU A 472 -21.03 -13.21 -5.13
N SER A 473 -21.58 -12.87 -3.96
CA SER A 473 -21.92 -11.49 -3.60
C SER A 473 -20.69 -10.60 -3.54
N HIS A 474 -19.54 -11.13 -3.10
CA HIS A 474 -18.29 -10.38 -3.09
C HIS A 474 -17.68 -10.20 -4.48
N LEU A 475 -17.80 -11.20 -5.34
CA LEU A 475 -17.31 -11.14 -6.73
C LEU A 475 -18.29 -10.47 -7.70
N TYR A 476 -19.46 -10.04 -7.24
CA TYR A 476 -20.47 -9.37 -8.06
C TYR A 476 -19.94 -8.11 -8.81
N PRO A 477 -19.16 -7.20 -8.19
CA PRO A 477 -18.63 -6.03 -8.90
C PRO A 477 -17.68 -6.42 -10.04
N PHE A 478 -16.90 -7.48 -9.84
CA PHE A 478 -16.04 -8.05 -10.88
C PHE A 478 -16.86 -8.60 -12.04
N ALA A 479 -17.90 -9.40 -11.75
CA ALA A 479 -18.82 -9.89 -12.77
C ALA A 479 -19.50 -8.74 -13.55
N LYS A 480 -19.99 -7.71 -12.84
CA LYS A 480 -20.57 -6.51 -13.46
C LYS A 480 -19.55 -5.72 -14.29
N GLY A 481 -18.29 -5.67 -13.85
CA GLY A 481 -17.19 -5.06 -14.59
C GLY A 481 -16.89 -5.80 -15.90
N LEU A 482 -16.94 -7.13 -15.88
CA LEU A 482 -16.79 -7.95 -17.09
C LEU A 482 -17.96 -7.78 -18.07
N MET A 483 -19.18 -7.55 -17.60
CA MET A 483 -20.37 -7.55 -18.45
C MET A 483 -20.45 -6.39 -19.45
N GLY A 484 -19.67 -5.31 -19.29
CA GLY A 484 -19.56 -4.19 -20.25
C GLY A 484 -20.91 -3.55 -20.64
N ARG A 485 -20.89 -2.57 -21.55
CA ARG A 485 -22.12 -1.91 -22.05
C ARG A 485 -22.70 -2.54 -23.31
N ARG A 486 -21.87 -3.30 -24.06
CA ARG A 486 -22.22 -3.89 -25.37
C ARG A 486 -21.80 -5.37 -25.52
N GLY A 487 -21.49 -6.07 -24.44
CA GLY A 487 -21.22 -7.52 -24.47
C GLY A 487 -20.00 -7.96 -25.30
N LYS A 488 -19.13 -7.06 -25.78
CA LYS A 488 -17.84 -7.39 -26.40
C LYS A 488 -16.84 -7.82 -25.33
N ILE A 489 -17.15 -8.91 -24.65
CA ILE A 489 -16.23 -9.56 -23.72
C ILE A 489 -15.33 -10.45 -24.57
N PRO A 490 -14.01 -10.45 -24.37
CA PRO A 490 -13.14 -11.38 -25.07
C PRO A 490 -13.51 -12.81 -24.65
N THR A 491 -14.18 -13.55 -25.54
CA THR A 491 -14.73 -14.92 -25.34
C THR A 491 -13.73 -15.88 -24.71
N ILE A 492 -12.44 -15.65 -24.97
CA ILE A 492 -11.30 -16.38 -24.41
C ILE A 492 -11.31 -16.47 -22.86
N VAL A 493 -11.79 -15.44 -22.11
CA VAL A 493 -11.82 -15.51 -20.63
C VAL A 493 -12.83 -16.56 -20.17
N TYR A 494 -14.01 -16.60 -20.77
CA TYR A 494 -15.04 -17.60 -20.48
C TYR A 494 -14.61 -18.99 -20.91
N VAL A 495 -13.94 -19.12 -22.07
CA VAL A 495 -13.42 -20.41 -22.53
C VAL A 495 -12.41 -20.98 -21.54
N TRP A 496 -11.38 -20.22 -21.15
CA TRP A 496 -10.40 -20.69 -20.17
C TRP A 496 -11.02 -20.97 -18.80
N SER A 497 -11.92 -20.10 -18.35
CA SER A 497 -12.55 -20.28 -17.04
C SER A 497 -13.50 -21.48 -17.03
N GLY A 498 -14.21 -21.71 -18.12
CA GLY A 498 -15.07 -22.88 -18.34
C GLY A 498 -14.25 -24.16 -18.43
N LEU A 499 -13.19 -24.19 -19.25
CA LEU A 499 -12.27 -25.33 -19.35
C LEU A 499 -11.66 -25.67 -17.98
N LEU A 500 -11.15 -24.68 -17.24
CA LEU A 500 -10.57 -24.90 -15.92
C LEU A 500 -11.63 -25.39 -14.93
N SER A 501 -12.84 -24.85 -14.97
CA SER A 501 -13.95 -25.32 -14.12
C SER A 501 -14.34 -26.76 -14.42
N ILE A 502 -14.40 -27.14 -15.70
CA ILE A 502 -14.66 -28.51 -16.15
C ILE A 502 -13.53 -29.43 -15.67
N VAL A 503 -12.27 -29.07 -15.90
CA VAL A 503 -11.10 -29.86 -15.49
C VAL A 503 -11.08 -30.05 -13.97
N ILE A 504 -11.28 -29.00 -13.18
CA ILE A 504 -11.35 -29.09 -11.71
C ILE A 504 -12.51 -29.99 -11.29
N SER A 505 -13.69 -29.84 -11.90
CA SER A 505 -14.86 -30.66 -11.58
C SER A 505 -14.62 -32.14 -11.91
N LEU A 506 -14.02 -32.44 -13.08
CA LEU A 506 -13.70 -33.80 -13.52
C LEU A 506 -12.59 -34.43 -12.67
N LEU A 507 -11.51 -33.70 -12.39
CA LEU A 507 -10.43 -34.15 -11.48
C LEU A 507 -11.00 -34.49 -10.10
N TRP A 508 -11.93 -33.67 -9.61
CA TRP A 508 -12.57 -33.92 -8.33
C TRP A 508 -13.45 -35.16 -8.34
N VAL A 509 -14.27 -35.35 -9.39
CA VAL A 509 -15.06 -36.59 -9.59
C VAL A 509 -14.15 -37.81 -9.68
N TYR A 510 -12.98 -37.70 -10.31
CA TYR A 510 -12.00 -38.78 -10.40
C TYR A 510 -11.39 -39.12 -9.03
N ILE A 511 -11.01 -38.11 -8.23
CA ILE A 511 -10.41 -38.31 -6.89
C ILE A 511 -11.44 -38.83 -5.88
N SER A 512 -12.69 -38.38 -5.98
CA SER A 512 -13.78 -38.77 -5.08
C SER A 512 -15.01 -39.16 -5.88
N PRO A 513 -15.01 -40.35 -6.51
CA PRO A 513 -16.14 -40.80 -7.32
C PRO A 513 -17.41 -40.88 -6.46
N PRO A 514 -18.57 -40.50 -6.99
CA PRO A 514 -19.83 -40.71 -6.29
C PRO A 514 -19.97 -42.22 -6.04
N SER A 515 -20.20 -42.60 -4.78
CA SER A 515 -20.35 -43.99 -4.38
C SER A 515 -21.43 -44.67 -5.21
N PRO A 516 -21.21 -45.88 -5.75
CA PRO A 516 -22.28 -46.64 -6.38
C PRO A 516 -23.37 -46.84 -5.34
N THR A 517 -24.61 -46.55 -5.74
CA THR A 517 -25.83 -46.88 -5.00
C THR A 517 -25.71 -48.31 -4.48
N GLN A 518 -25.61 -48.48 -3.16
CA GLN A 518 -25.70 -49.79 -2.52
C GLN A 518 -27.03 -50.43 -2.92
N ASP A 519 -26.94 -51.63 -3.48
CA ASP A 519 -28.04 -52.48 -3.91
C ASP A 519 -29.09 -52.64 -2.81
N TYR A 520 -30.28 -52.06 -3.02
CA TYR A 520 -31.50 -52.43 -2.29
C TYR A 520 -32.11 -53.72 -2.87
N MET A 521 -31.30 -54.77 -3.04
CA MET A 521 -31.81 -56.11 -3.37
C MET A 521 -31.09 -57.17 -2.54
N HIS A 522 -31.41 -57.22 -1.24
CA HIS A 522 -31.40 -58.47 -0.48
C HIS A 522 -32.67 -58.53 0.38
N PHE A 523 -33.82 -58.66 -0.29
CA PHE A 523 -34.95 -59.37 0.29
C PHE A 523 -34.65 -60.86 0.16
N LEU A 524 -34.12 -61.47 1.22
CA LEU A 524 -34.11 -62.93 1.35
C LEU A 524 -35.35 -63.34 2.14
N PHE A 525 -36.32 -63.88 1.42
CA PHE A 525 -37.21 -64.90 1.96
C PHE A 525 -36.37 -66.15 2.24
N SER A 526 -36.36 -66.61 3.48
CA SER A 526 -36.36 -68.01 3.92
C SER A 526 -36.45 -68.05 5.44
#